data_AF-A0A661STV0-F1
#
_entry.id   AF-A0A661STV0-F1
#
_cell.length_a   1.000
_cell.length_b   1.000
_cell.length_c   1.000
_cell.angle_alpha   90.00
_cell.angle_beta   90.00
_cell.angle_gamma   90.00
#
_symmetry.space_group_name_H-M   'P 1'
#
loop_
_entity.id
_entity.type
_entity.pdbx_description
1 polymer ?
#
loop_
_entity_poly.entity_id
_entity_poly.type
_entity_poly.pdbx_seq_one_letter_code
_entity_poly.pdbx_strand_id
1 'polypeptide(L)' 'MAMNEIVLKRVGEPEDVANVIAFLASDKARHVTGEVIKVDGGQYI' A
#
# COMPACT_ATOMS: atom_id res chain seq x y z
N MET A 1 15.43 -9.97 10.56
CA MET A 1 14.88 -8.81 11.30
C MET A 1 13.98 -8.07 10.33
N ALA A 2 12.72 -7.81 10.68
CA ALA A 2 11.69 -7.29 9.76
C ALA A 2 12.15 -6.08 8.91
N MET A 3 13.01 -5.21 9.45
CA MET A 3 13.55 -4.04 8.73
C MET A 3 14.39 -4.39 7.47
N ASN A 4 15.04 -5.55 7.45
CA ASN A 4 15.86 -5.96 6.29
C ASN A 4 15.00 -6.44 5.13
N GLU A 5 13.80 -6.95 5.42
CA GLU A 5 12.85 -7.48 4.44
C GLU A 5 12.04 -6.36 3.78
N ILE A 6 11.83 -5.23 4.45
CA ILE A 6 11.20 -4.05 3.85
C ILE A 6 12.17 -3.41 2.84
N VAL A 7 11.76 -3.33 1.57
CA VAL A 7 12.58 -2.74 0.50
C VAL A 7 12.75 -1.24 0.72
N LEU A 8 11.71 -0.55 1.20
CA LEU A 8 11.72 0.88 1.49
C LEU A 8 12.51 1.29 2.76
N LYS A 9 13.04 0.32 3.53
CA LYS A 9 13.89 0.55 4.72
C LYS A 9 13.28 1.46 5.81
N ARG A 10 11.96 1.48 5.90
CA ARG A 10 11.21 2.13 6.99
C ARG A 10 9.95 1.35 7.32
N VAL A 11 9.45 1.54 8.54
CA VAL A 11 8.10 1.09 8.89
C VAL A 11 7.08 1.95 8.13
N GLY A 12 5.95 1.33 7.77
CA GLY A 12 4.82 2.05 7.17
C GLY A 12 4.13 2.91 8.21
N GLU A 13 3.72 4.10 7.80
CA GLU A 13 2.89 4.98 8.63
C GLU A 13 1.41 4.77 8.27
N PRO A 14 0.46 5.10 9.16
CA PRO A 14 -0.98 4.97 8.89
C PRO A 14 -1.41 5.63 7.56
N GLU A 15 -0.76 6.73 7.20
CA GLU A 15 -1.03 7.49 5.98
C GLU A 15 -0.68 6.71 4.70
N ASP A 16 0.28 5.79 4.74
CA ASP A 16 0.64 4.97 3.58
C ASP A 16 -0.57 4.13 3.12
N VAL A 17 -1.33 3.57 4.06
CA VAL A 17 -2.57 2.82 3.78
C VAL A 17 -3.72 3.77 3.46
N ALA A 18 -3.89 4.84 4.25
CA ALA A 18 -5.00 5.78 4.09
C ALA A 18 -5.01 6.43 2.70
N ASN A 19 -3.84 6.79 2.17
CA ASN A 19 -3.73 7.40 0.84
C ASN A 19 -4.11 6.44 -0.29
N VAL A 20 -3.78 5.14 -0.17
CA VAL A 20 -4.21 4.13 -1.14
C VAL A 20 -5.73 3.95 -1.09
N ILE A 21 -6.32 3.91 0.10
CA ILE A 21 -7.78 3.85 0.26
C ILE A 21 -8.44 5.10 -0.34
N ALA A 22 -7.90 6.29 -0.07
CA ALA A 22 -8.44 7.54 -0.61
C ALA A 22 -8.40 7.56 -2.15
N PHE A 23 -7.33 7.02 -2.76
CA PHE A 23 -7.28 6.83 -4.21
C PHE A 23 -8.36 5.87 -4.70
N LEU A 24 -8.48 4.69 -4.08
CA LEU A 24 -9.46 3.65 -4.47
C LEU A 24 -10.91 4.11 -4.30
N ALA A 25 -11.18 4.94 -3.31
CA ALA A 25 -12.51 5.52 -3.07
C ALA A 25 -12.84 6.69 -4.01
N SER A 26 -11.88 7.18 -4.79
CA SER A 26 -12.06 8.33 -5.68
C SER A 26 -12.43 7.93 -7.11
N ASP A 27 -12.97 8.88 -7.88
CA ASP A 27 -13.25 8.70 -9.32
C ASP A 27 -12.03 8.32 -10.16
N LYS A 28 -10.81 8.55 -9.64
CA LYS A 28 -9.56 8.18 -10.30
C LYS A 28 -9.40 6.66 -10.44
N ALA A 29 -10.05 5.89 -9.57
CA ALA A 29 -10.01 4.44 -9.56
C ALA A 29 -11.27 3.78 -10.14
N ARG A 30 -12.13 4.52 -10.88
CA ARG A 30 -13.45 4.03 -11.34
C ARG A 30 -13.48 2.75 -12.20
N HIS A 31 -12.32 2.26 -12.63
CA HIS A 31 -12.18 1.04 -13.41
C HIS A 31 -11.33 -0.03 -12.71
N VAL A 32 -11.08 0.14 -11.41
CA VAL A 32 -10.38 -0.83 -10.56
C VAL A 32 -11.42 -1.54 -9.71
N THR A 33 -11.51 -2.87 -9.84
CA THR A 33 -12.39 -3.72 -9.06
C THR A 33 -11.82 -5.13 -8.98
N GLY A 34 -12.12 -5.87 -7.90
CA GLY A 34 -11.67 -7.25 -7.72
C GLY A 34 -10.21 -7.44 -7.33
N GLU A 35 -9.45 -6.35 -7.14
CA GLU A 35 -8.02 -6.39 -6.87
C GLU A 35 -7.67 -6.25 -5.39
N VAL A 36 -6.57 -6.89 -4.97
CA VAL A 36 -5.98 -6.74 -3.64
C VAL A 36 -4.64 -6.02 -3.79
N ILE A 37 -4.54 -4.81 -3.24
CA ILE A 37 -3.33 -3.99 -3.30
C ILE A 37 -2.54 -4.15 -2.01
N LYS A 38 -1.31 -4.66 -2.11
CA LYS A 38 -0.36 -4.72 -0.99
C LYS A 38 0.20 -3.32 -0.71
N VAL A 39 0.19 -2.92 0.56
CA VAL A 39 0.77 -1.66 1.06
C VAL A 39 1.72 -2.01 2.21
N ASP A 40 2.86 -2.61 1.87
CA ASP A 40 3.76 -3.23 2.86
C ASP A 40 5.23 -2.78 2.71
N GLY A 41 5.49 -1.75 1.92
CA GLY A 41 6.85 -1.27 1.63
C GLY A 41 7.74 -2.30 0.92
N GLY A 42 7.14 -3.29 0.25
CA GLY A 42 7.83 -4.35 -0.48
C GLY A 42 8.30 -5.50 0.41
N GLN A 43 7.68 -5.71 1.57
CA GLN A 43 8.06 -6.76 2.51
C GLN A 43 7.74 -8.17 1.98
N TYR A 44 6.65 -8.33 1.23
CA TYR A 44 6.24 -9.62 0.64
C TYR A 44 5.89 -9.49 -0.85
N ILE A 45 6.54 -10.29 -1.70
CA ILE A 45 6.21 -10.43 -3.13
C ILE A 45 5.24 -11.59 -3.33
#